data_AF-A0A835L2L6-F1
#
_entry.id   AF-A0A835L2L6-F1
#
_cell.length_a   1.000
_cell.length_b   1.000
_cell.length_c   1.000
_cell.angle_alpha   90.00
_cell.angle_beta   90.00
_cell.angle_gamma   90.00
#
_symmetry.space_group_name_H-M   'P 1'
#
loop_
_entity.id
_entity.type
_entity.pdbx_description
1 polymer ?
#
loop_
_entity_poly.entity_id
_entity_poly.type
_entity_poly.pdbx_seq_one_letter_code
_entity_poly.pdbx_strand_id
1 'polypeptide(L)'
;MEELRVQHYHQLRRLVAMPAHFVGVQTNITDKQTIFAAIVEKHSWLGNKAVRQLESALSSLEATCASWTRRAALACVPDLDALCQQHLTEPQHWENNFKACKAYGQAVAKMTFEDEKIEWITVGTTTLRREFEAQARSLWACLMSSLVASCRSDAAKVDAFVASAAVMLENQALPKNAKELAEMSATQQALQQQMPEMESTIEALKRKSHMLRTWGGDTSVDGTMKEWRKIHDLLLSQQKMFEHQAEIVKSSLSGDWDNLNSSVEAWTSRWSQAKPRLDDTHGADYVEMLDRCRSVFEAHANLNKFVTERDDLIKECEKFQMKVELSDTWNQAEKLMAEYVTLWTPLKEYNE
;
A
#
# COMPACT_ATOMS: atom_id res chain seq x y z
N MET A 1 -32.60 33.63 20.19
CA MET A 1 -33.07 33.41 21.57
C MET A 1 -33.14 34.71 22.35
N GLU A 2 -32.04 35.47 22.49
CA GLU A 2 -32.04 36.69 23.30
C GLU A 2 -33.00 37.77 22.79
N GLU A 3 -33.10 37.94 21.47
CA GLU A 3 -34.06 38.89 20.87
C GLU A 3 -35.53 38.54 21.21
N LEU A 4 -35.90 37.24 21.15
CA LEU A 4 -37.23 36.77 21.54
C LEU A 4 -37.49 37.01 23.03
N ARG A 5 -36.48 36.76 23.87
CA ARG A 5 -36.54 37.03 25.32
C ARG A 5 -36.85 38.51 25.55
N VAL A 6 -36.05 39.43 25.00
CA VAL A 6 -36.24 40.88 25.13
C VAL A 6 -37.62 41.33 24.65
N GLN A 7 -38.07 40.83 23.50
CA GLN A 7 -39.40 41.16 22.95
C GLN A 7 -40.54 40.74 23.88
N HIS A 8 -40.52 39.51 24.40
CA HIS A 8 -41.54 39.02 25.30
C HIS A 8 -41.53 39.73 26.66
N TYR A 9 -40.36 40.03 27.22
CA TYR A 9 -40.27 40.84 28.45
C TYR A 9 -40.85 42.24 28.26
N HIS A 10 -40.61 42.88 27.11
CA HIS A 10 -41.18 44.19 26.80
C HIS A 10 -42.70 44.12 26.72
N GLN A 11 -43.25 43.13 26.01
CA GLN A 11 -44.70 42.91 25.91
C GLN A 11 -45.34 42.64 27.28
N LEU A 12 -44.72 41.79 28.11
CA LEU A 12 -45.18 41.49 29.45
C LEU A 12 -45.19 42.73 30.34
N ARG A 13 -44.12 43.53 30.31
CA ARG A 13 -44.03 44.79 31.06
C ARG A 13 -45.14 45.76 30.64
N ARG A 14 -45.43 45.86 29.34
CA ARG A 14 -46.51 46.72 28.82
C ARG A 14 -47.88 46.26 29.34
N LEU A 15 -48.15 44.95 29.34
CA LEU A 15 -49.42 44.39 29.85
C LEU A 15 -49.59 44.60 31.35
N VAL A 16 -48.55 44.31 32.14
CA VAL A 16 -48.58 44.49 33.61
C VAL A 16 -48.76 45.96 33.99
N ALA A 17 -48.22 46.88 33.19
CA ALA A 17 -48.34 48.32 33.43
C ALA A 17 -49.67 48.94 32.91
N MET A 18 -50.51 48.21 32.17
CA MET A 18 -51.74 48.79 31.58
C MET A 18 -52.68 49.42 32.61
N PRO A 19 -52.96 48.80 33.79
CA PRO A 19 -53.86 49.41 34.78
C PRO A 19 -53.38 50.78 35.28
N ALA A 20 -52.07 50.99 35.41
CA ALA A 20 -51.51 52.26 35.85
C ALA A 20 -51.75 53.41 34.85
N HIS A 21 -51.88 53.09 33.56
CA HIS A 21 -52.09 54.05 32.48
C HIS A 21 -53.56 54.17 32.05
N PHE A 22 -54.48 53.49 32.74
CA PHE A 22 -55.89 53.49 32.39
C PHE A 22 -56.57 54.81 32.79
N VAL A 23 -57.07 55.55 31.80
CA VAL A 23 -57.84 56.78 32.00
C VAL A 23 -59.32 56.39 32.09
N GLY A 24 -59.87 56.40 33.31
CA GLY A 24 -61.28 56.10 33.56
C GLY A 24 -62.22 57.26 33.18
N VAL A 25 -63.41 57.30 33.79
CA VAL A 25 -64.47 58.31 33.50
C VAL A 25 -64.12 59.72 34.03
N GLN A 26 -63.07 59.87 34.84
CA GLN A 26 -62.65 61.16 35.40
C GLN A 26 -61.75 61.94 34.43
N THR A 27 -62.26 63.05 33.89
CA THR A 27 -61.56 63.93 32.92
C THR A 27 -60.70 65.02 33.55
N ASN A 28 -60.72 65.21 34.88
CA ASN A 28 -59.94 66.23 35.57
C ASN A 28 -58.81 65.60 36.41
N ILE A 29 -57.66 65.39 35.77
CA ILE A 29 -56.46 64.79 36.36
C ILE A 29 -55.64 65.90 37.05
N THR A 30 -55.98 66.25 38.28
CA THR A 30 -55.12 67.08 39.15
C THR A 30 -54.12 66.21 39.93
N ASP A 31 -54.43 64.92 40.12
CA ASP A 31 -53.56 63.95 40.77
C ASP A 31 -52.80 63.07 39.76
N LYS A 32 -51.49 62.98 39.94
CA LYS A 32 -50.54 62.32 39.03
C LYS A 32 -50.67 60.78 38.98
N GLN A 33 -51.54 60.17 39.79
CA GLN A 33 -51.70 58.71 39.85
C GLN A 33 -53.17 58.31 39.72
N THR A 34 -53.43 57.41 38.77
CA THR A 34 -54.75 56.78 38.59
C THR A 34 -55.06 55.86 39.76
N ILE A 35 -56.32 55.79 40.22
CA ILE A 35 -56.75 54.84 41.26
C ILE A 35 -56.46 53.37 40.89
N PHE A 36 -56.31 53.10 39.59
CA PHE A 36 -56.01 51.80 39.01
C PHE A 36 -54.52 51.42 39.14
N ALA A 37 -53.61 52.37 39.40
CA ALA A 37 -52.19 52.09 39.61
C ALA A 37 -51.95 51.18 40.84
N ALA A 38 -52.76 51.31 41.90
CA ALA A 38 -52.69 50.47 43.09
C ALA A 38 -52.94 48.97 42.80
N ILE A 39 -53.62 48.65 41.69
CA ILE A 39 -53.82 47.25 41.25
C ILE A 39 -52.47 46.62 40.89
N VAL A 40 -51.58 47.37 40.24
CA VAL A 40 -50.26 46.87 39.84
C VAL A 40 -49.41 46.52 41.08
N GLU A 41 -49.45 47.36 42.10
CA GLU A 41 -48.71 47.13 43.36
C GLU A 41 -49.25 45.92 44.13
N LYS A 42 -50.58 45.87 44.33
CA LYS A 42 -51.26 44.78 45.07
C LYS A 42 -51.15 43.42 44.39
N HIS A 43 -51.05 43.39 43.06
CA HIS A 43 -50.98 42.16 42.27
C HIS A 43 -49.61 41.95 41.59
N SER A 44 -48.55 42.59 42.07
CA SER A 44 -47.18 42.46 41.53
C SER A 44 -46.68 41.01 41.44
N TRP A 45 -47.16 40.13 42.33
CA TRP A 45 -46.87 38.69 42.29
C TRP A 45 -47.32 38.00 40.99
N LEU A 46 -48.35 38.51 40.29
CA LEU A 46 -48.75 38.01 38.96
C LEU A 46 -47.67 38.28 37.92
N GLY A 47 -46.99 39.42 38.00
CA GLY A 47 -45.85 39.74 37.14
C GLY A 47 -44.71 38.73 37.35
N ASN A 48 -44.35 38.44 38.60
CA ASN A 48 -43.35 37.43 38.93
C ASN A 48 -43.74 36.03 38.43
N LYS A 49 -45.02 35.66 38.55
CA LYS A 49 -45.53 34.38 38.04
C LYS A 49 -45.43 34.33 36.50
N ALA A 50 -45.81 35.40 35.81
CA ALA A 50 -45.75 35.48 34.36
C ALA A 50 -44.30 35.44 33.83
N VAL A 51 -43.36 36.11 34.50
CA VAL A 51 -41.92 36.03 34.17
C VAL A 51 -41.42 34.59 34.32
N ARG A 52 -41.78 33.88 35.40
CA ARG A 52 -41.39 32.46 35.57
C ARG A 52 -41.96 31.57 34.47
N GLN A 53 -43.21 31.78 34.06
CA GLN A 53 -43.81 31.04 32.95
C GLN A 53 -43.12 31.35 31.62
N LEU A 54 -42.79 32.61 31.36
CA LEU A 54 -42.03 33.03 30.19
C LEU A 54 -40.65 32.34 30.13
N GLU A 55 -39.87 32.38 31.20
CA GLU A 55 -38.55 31.72 31.22
C GLU A 55 -38.67 30.21 31.07
N SER A 56 -39.67 29.58 31.69
CA SER A 56 -39.93 28.15 31.49
C SER A 56 -40.23 27.83 30.03
N ALA A 57 -41.01 28.66 29.32
CA ALA A 57 -41.30 28.47 27.90
C ALA A 57 -40.05 28.66 27.04
N LEU A 58 -39.21 29.66 27.35
CA LEU A 58 -37.95 29.90 26.66
C LEU A 58 -36.95 28.76 26.87
N SER A 59 -36.85 28.21 28.09
CA SER A 59 -36.00 27.03 28.35
C SER A 59 -36.48 25.80 27.58
N SER A 60 -37.80 25.58 27.50
CA SER A 60 -38.36 24.50 26.66
C SER A 60 -38.05 24.70 25.18
N LEU A 61 -38.11 25.95 24.69
CA LEU A 61 -37.71 26.30 23.33
C LEU A 61 -36.23 26.00 23.05
N GLU A 62 -35.33 26.36 23.97
CA GLU A 62 -33.90 26.04 23.85
C GLU A 62 -33.67 24.52 23.80
N ALA A 63 -34.38 23.75 24.62
CA ALA A 63 -34.29 22.28 24.63
C ALA A 63 -34.78 21.67 23.30
N THR A 64 -35.88 22.18 22.75
CA THR A 64 -36.38 21.80 21.41
C THR A 64 -35.34 22.11 20.34
N CYS A 65 -34.77 23.32 20.32
CA CYS A 65 -33.72 23.68 19.37
C CYS A 65 -32.50 22.75 19.48
N ALA A 66 -32.02 22.46 20.69
CA ALA A 66 -30.90 21.55 20.92
C ALA A 66 -31.19 20.12 20.44
N SER A 67 -32.43 19.65 20.57
CA SER A 67 -32.88 18.36 20.02
C SER A 67 -32.75 18.33 18.50
N TRP A 68 -33.21 19.37 17.82
CA TRP A 68 -33.09 19.50 16.36
C TRP A 68 -31.64 19.65 15.89
N THR A 69 -30.81 20.41 16.61
CA THR A 69 -29.37 20.53 16.31
C THR A 69 -28.67 19.17 16.39
N ARG A 70 -28.96 18.34 17.41
CA ARG A 70 -28.40 16.99 17.50
C ARG A 70 -28.81 16.10 16.32
N ARG A 71 -30.06 16.21 15.87
CA ARG A 71 -30.52 15.49 14.66
C ARG A 71 -29.77 15.99 13.43
N ALA A 72 -29.50 17.29 13.35
CA ALA A 72 -28.80 17.97 12.26
C ALA A 72 -27.26 17.97 12.39
N ALA A 73 -26.67 17.01 13.12
CA ALA A 73 -25.23 16.98 13.38
C ALA A 73 -24.35 17.07 12.12
N LEU A 74 -24.80 16.49 10.99
CA LEU A 74 -24.10 16.60 9.71
C LEU A 74 -23.98 18.04 9.21
N ALA A 75 -25.00 18.88 9.42
CA ALA A 75 -24.96 20.28 9.05
C ALA A 75 -24.01 21.11 9.93
N CYS A 76 -23.61 20.58 11.08
CA CYS A 76 -22.65 21.23 11.98
C CYS A 76 -21.19 20.95 11.58
N VAL A 77 -20.94 20.09 10.59
CA VAL A 77 -19.61 19.79 10.09
C VAL A 77 -19.20 20.89 9.09
N PRO A 78 -18.11 21.62 9.35
CA PRO A 78 -17.71 22.75 8.49
C PRO A 78 -17.15 22.31 7.13
N ASP A 79 -16.42 21.18 7.10
CA ASP A 79 -15.85 20.62 5.87
C ASP A 79 -16.00 19.10 5.89
N LEU A 80 -16.94 18.61 5.08
CA LEU A 80 -17.25 17.19 4.99
C LEU A 80 -16.25 16.45 4.09
N ASP A 81 -15.69 17.12 3.10
CA ASP A 81 -14.72 16.54 2.19
C ASP A 81 -13.39 16.25 2.91
N ALA A 82 -12.92 17.21 3.73
CA ALA A 82 -11.74 17.01 4.57
C ALA A 82 -11.93 15.85 5.57
N LEU A 83 -13.12 15.74 6.18
CA LEU A 83 -13.44 14.65 7.09
C LEU A 83 -13.37 13.28 6.38
N CYS A 84 -13.92 13.20 5.16
CA CYS A 84 -13.85 11.99 4.35
C CYS A 84 -12.40 11.63 3.99
N GLN A 85 -11.57 12.60 3.61
CA GLN A 85 -10.17 12.35 3.26
C GLN A 85 -9.33 11.85 4.44
N GLN A 86 -9.58 12.35 5.65
CA GLN A 86 -8.79 11.99 6.84
C GLN A 86 -9.14 10.60 7.38
N HIS A 87 -10.42 10.21 7.32
CA HIS A 87 -10.91 9.01 8.01
C HIS A 87 -11.23 7.84 7.09
N LEU A 88 -11.35 8.04 5.78
CA LEU A 88 -11.67 6.97 4.82
C LEU A 88 -10.39 6.50 4.12
N THR A 89 -9.81 5.42 4.65
CA THR A 89 -8.58 4.79 4.16
C THR A 89 -8.83 3.37 3.66
N GLU A 90 -9.55 2.59 4.46
CA GLU A 90 -9.86 1.18 4.16
C GLU A 90 -11.21 1.02 3.46
N PRO A 91 -11.37 0.04 2.54
CA PRO A 91 -12.63 -0.20 1.85
C PRO A 91 -13.85 -0.30 2.77
N GLN A 92 -13.68 -0.90 3.96
CA GLN A 92 -14.74 -1.08 4.95
C GLN A 92 -15.29 0.25 5.47
N HIS A 93 -14.46 1.30 5.51
CA HIS A 93 -14.89 2.61 5.98
C HIS A 93 -15.96 3.20 5.04
N TRP A 94 -15.75 3.13 3.72
CA TRP A 94 -16.76 3.57 2.76
C TRP A 94 -18.01 2.71 2.82
N GLU A 95 -17.90 1.37 2.90
CA GLU A 95 -19.07 0.49 2.99
C GLU A 95 -19.98 0.86 4.17
N ASN A 96 -19.37 1.04 5.35
CA ASN A 96 -20.08 1.38 6.56
C ASN A 96 -20.74 2.76 6.44
N ASN A 97 -20.02 3.75 5.90
CA ASN A 97 -20.54 5.10 5.73
C ASN A 97 -21.63 5.20 4.66
N PHE A 98 -21.55 4.47 3.54
CA PHE A 98 -22.64 4.40 2.56
C PHE A 98 -23.90 3.77 3.16
N LYS A 99 -23.75 2.68 3.92
CA LYS A 99 -24.86 2.04 4.66
C LYS A 99 -25.49 3.02 5.67
N ALA A 100 -24.66 3.71 6.45
CA ALA A 100 -25.10 4.69 7.43
C ALA A 100 -25.80 5.89 6.77
N CYS A 101 -25.26 6.42 5.67
CA CYS A 101 -25.86 7.51 4.91
C CYS A 101 -27.22 7.11 4.34
N LYS A 102 -27.36 5.88 3.83
CA LYS A 102 -28.64 5.35 3.34
C LYS A 102 -29.65 5.18 4.47
N ALA A 103 -29.23 4.62 5.61
CA ALA A 103 -30.09 4.47 6.79
C ALA A 103 -30.55 5.84 7.32
N TYR A 104 -29.65 6.83 7.33
CA TYR A 104 -29.98 8.20 7.70
C TYR A 104 -31.00 8.83 6.74
N GLY A 105 -30.81 8.70 5.42
CA GLY A 105 -31.79 9.18 4.44
C GLY A 105 -33.17 8.52 4.61
N GLN A 106 -33.22 7.22 4.92
CA GLN A 106 -34.47 6.53 5.23
C GLN A 106 -35.10 7.01 6.55
N ALA A 107 -34.29 7.32 7.56
CA ALA A 107 -34.76 7.88 8.82
C ALA A 107 -35.37 9.27 8.58
N VAL A 108 -34.70 10.15 7.84
CA VAL A 108 -35.20 11.48 7.45
C VAL A 108 -36.55 11.39 6.73
N ALA A 109 -36.70 10.45 5.79
CA ALA A 109 -37.96 10.25 5.06
C ALA A 109 -39.14 9.82 5.96
N LYS A 110 -38.86 9.21 7.12
CA LYS A 110 -39.85 8.80 8.13
C LYS A 110 -40.10 9.85 9.21
N MET A 111 -39.26 10.90 9.28
CA MET A 111 -39.43 11.95 10.27
C MET A 111 -40.68 12.79 9.95
N THR A 112 -41.38 13.19 11.00
CA THR A 112 -42.46 14.17 10.92
C THR A 112 -41.90 15.57 11.13
N PHE A 113 -42.33 16.51 10.29
CA PHE A 113 -41.90 17.92 10.29
C PHE A 113 -43.09 18.83 10.55
N GLU A 114 -43.79 18.54 11.65
CA GLU A 114 -44.89 19.36 12.12
C GLU A 114 -44.36 20.51 12.97
N ASP A 115 -45.07 21.64 12.96
CA ASP A 115 -44.70 22.80 13.76
C ASP A 115 -44.79 22.45 15.26
N GLU A 116 -43.70 22.69 15.98
CA GLU A 116 -43.66 22.43 17.42
C GLU A 116 -44.25 23.62 18.17
N LYS A 117 -45.32 23.36 18.93
CA LYS A 117 -45.99 24.37 19.76
C LYS A 117 -45.49 24.28 21.20
N ILE A 118 -44.92 25.38 21.68
CA ILE A 118 -44.38 25.55 23.02
C ILE A 118 -45.14 26.72 23.65
N GLU A 119 -46.18 26.42 24.44
CA GLU A 119 -47.10 27.43 24.97
C GLU A 119 -47.71 28.29 23.85
N TRP A 120 -47.29 29.56 23.72
CA TRP A 120 -47.71 30.50 22.69
C TRP A 120 -46.67 30.68 21.55
N ILE A 121 -45.56 29.95 21.59
CA ILE A 121 -44.49 29.99 20.59
C ILE A 121 -44.70 28.82 19.63
N THR A 122 -44.73 29.10 18.34
CA THR A 122 -44.78 28.06 17.29
C THR A 122 -43.44 28.05 16.55
N VAL A 123 -42.76 26.90 16.55
CA VAL A 123 -41.51 26.68 15.83
C VAL A 123 -41.80 25.99 14.51
N GLY A 124 -41.59 26.69 13.40
CA GLY A 124 -41.74 26.12 12.08
C GLY A 124 -40.62 25.13 11.75
N THR A 125 -40.94 23.86 11.52
CA THR A 125 -39.95 22.81 11.18
C THR A 125 -39.99 22.38 9.71
N THR A 126 -40.92 22.95 8.93
CA THR A 126 -41.18 22.55 7.55
C THR A 126 -39.97 22.67 6.62
N THR A 127 -39.14 23.70 6.80
CA THR A 127 -37.91 23.89 6.01
C THR A 127 -36.80 22.91 6.37
N LEU A 128 -36.80 22.37 7.60
CA LEU A 128 -35.75 21.47 8.08
C LEU A 128 -35.71 20.19 7.26
N ARG A 129 -36.84 19.68 6.79
CA ARG A 129 -36.89 18.47 5.96
C ARG A 129 -35.95 18.58 4.75
N ARG A 130 -36.06 19.69 4.02
CA ARG A 130 -35.24 19.95 2.83
C ARG A 130 -33.76 20.02 3.20
N GLU A 131 -33.43 20.63 4.34
CA GLU A 131 -32.07 20.70 4.83
C GLU A 131 -31.52 19.31 5.16
N PHE A 132 -32.26 18.48 5.89
CA PHE A 132 -31.86 17.11 6.19
C PHE A 132 -31.63 16.26 4.93
N GLU A 133 -32.54 16.35 3.95
CA GLU A 133 -32.41 15.67 2.66
C GLU A 133 -31.21 16.20 1.86
N ALA A 134 -30.91 17.50 1.94
CA ALA A 134 -29.74 18.10 1.32
C ALA A 134 -28.44 17.61 1.97
N GLN A 135 -28.38 17.52 3.30
CA GLN A 135 -27.22 16.99 4.02
C GLN A 135 -26.94 15.53 3.67
N ALA A 136 -27.98 14.69 3.57
CA ALA A 136 -27.82 13.31 3.15
C ALA A 136 -27.25 13.20 1.73
N ARG A 137 -27.72 14.04 0.80
CA ARG A 137 -27.19 14.10 -0.58
C ARG A 137 -25.75 14.62 -0.62
N SER A 138 -25.43 15.63 0.19
CA SER A 138 -24.08 16.19 0.30
C SER A 138 -23.08 15.14 0.80
N LEU A 139 -23.42 14.43 1.89
CA LEU A 139 -22.59 13.34 2.39
C LEU A 139 -22.40 12.24 1.34
N TRP A 140 -23.45 11.85 0.64
CA TRP A 140 -23.34 10.88 -0.44
C TRP A 140 -22.37 11.32 -1.53
N ALA A 141 -22.43 12.59 -1.94
CA ALA A 141 -21.54 13.15 -2.95
C ALA A 141 -20.07 13.17 -2.48
N CYS A 142 -19.81 13.58 -1.23
CA CYS A 142 -18.47 13.57 -0.63
C CYS A 142 -17.92 12.13 -0.52
N LEU A 143 -18.73 11.16 -0.09
CA LEU A 143 -18.35 9.75 -0.03
C LEU A 143 -18.02 9.21 -1.43
N MET A 144 -18.79 9.58 -2.46
CA MET A 144 -18.53 9.17 -3.82
C MET A 144 -17.24 9.79 -4.36
N SER A 145 -17.08 11.11 -4.20
CA SER A 145 -15.90 11.86 -4.64
C SER A 145 -14.61 11.32 -4.01
N SER A 146 -14.63 11.10 -2.68
CA SER A 146 -13.49 10.53 -1.96
C SER A 146 -13.16 9.09 -2.40
N LEU A 147 -14.18 8.26 -2.65
CA LEU A 147 -13.98 6.90 -3.16
C LEU A 147 -13.36 6.92 -4.56
N VAL A 148 -13.87 7.77 -5.47
CA VAL A 148 -13.30 7.94 -6.82
C VAL A 148 -11.85 8.40 -6.74
N ALA A 149 -11.54 9.39 -5.89
CA ALA A 149 -10.18 9.87 -5.70
C ALA A 149 -9.24 8.77 -5.17
N SER A 150 -9.71 7.99 -4.18
CA SER A 150 -8.93 6.87 -3.64
C SER A 150 -8.69 5.78 -4.69
N CYS A 151 -9.71 5.39 -5.46
CA CYS A 151 -9.56 4.43 -6.55
C CYS A 151 -8.57 4.91 -7.62
N ARG A 152 -8.63 6.19 -8.00
CA ARG A 152 -7.70 6.77 -8.98
C ARG A 152 -6.27 6.78 -8.47
N SER A 153 -6.07 7.10 -7.19
CA SER A 153 -4.75 7.04 -6.56
C SER A 153 -4.19 5.62 -6.55
N ASP A 154 -5.01 4.63 -6.15
CA ASP A 154 -4.59 3.23 -6.11
C ASP A 154 -4.34 2.69 -7.54
N ALA A 155 -5.18 3.05 -8.50
CA ALA A 155 -5.01 2.70 -9.91
C ALA A 155 -3.71 3.29 -10.48
N ALA A 156 -3.41 4.56 -10.20
CA ALA A 156 -2.17 5.19 -10.66
C ALA A 156 -0.92 4.49 -10.11
N LYS A 157 -0.95 4.02 -8.85
CA LYS A 157 0.13 3.22 -8.28
C LYS A 157 0.31 1.88 -9.00
N VAL A 158 -0.81 1.19 -9.26
CA VAL A 158 -0.81 -0.08 -10.01
C VAL A 158 -0.29 0.16 -11.44
N ASP A 159 -0.79 1.16 -12.15
CA ASP A 159 -0.40 1.47 -13.51
C ASP A 159 1.09 1.83 -13.60
N ALA A 160 1.62 2.57 -12.63
CA ALA A 160 3.06 2.86 -12.55
C ALA A 160 3.90 1.58 -12.36
N PHE A 161 3.46 0.67 -11.49
CA PHE A 161 4.12 -0.63 -11.32
C PHE A 161 4.02 -1.48 -12.59
N VAL A 162 2.84 -1.58 -13.19
CA VAL A 162 2.57 -2.30 -14.44
C VAL A 162 3.45 -1.78 -15.56
N ALA A 163 3.60 -0.46 -15.70
CA ALA A 163 4.48 0.15 -16.71
C ALA A 163 5.95 -0.18 -16.44
N SER A 164 6.41 -0.09 -15.18
CA SER A 164 7.78 -0.45 -14.81
C SER A 164 8.06 -1.93 -15.08
N ALA A 165 7.15 -2.81 -14.67
CA ALA A 165 7.26 -4.25 -14.90
C ALA A 165 7.21 -4.57 -16.40
N ALA A 166 6.35 -3.93 -17.19
CA ALA A 166 6.28 -4.14 -18.63
C ALA A 166 7.60 -3.82 -19.34
N VAL A 167 8.24 -2.69 -19.01
CA VAL A 167 9.56 -2.32 -19.57
C VAL A 167 10.64 -3.32 -19.15
N MET A 168 10.61 -3.79 -17.89
CA MET A 168 11.54 -4.82 -17.43
C MET A 168 11.31 -6.16 -18.14
N LEU A 169 10.07 -6.48 -18.47
CA LEU A 169 9.67 -7.72 -19.17
C LEU A 169 9.91 -7.67 -20.68
N GLU A 170 9.88 -6.49 -21.30
CA GLU A 170 10.22 -6.28 -22.73
C GLU A 170 11.68 -6.62 -23.04
N ASN A 171 12.58 -6.56 -22.05
CA ASN A 171 13.98 -7.00 -22.17
C ASN A 171 14.11 -8.53 -22.12
N GLN A 172 13.29 -9.20 -22.93
CA GLN A 172 13.00 -10.64 -23.01
C GLN A 172 14.18 -11.51 -23.51
N ALA A 173 15.43 -11.08 -23.30
CA ALA A 173 16.58 -11.93 -23.57
C ALA A 173 16.55 -13.10 -22.60
N LEU A 174 16.42 -14.34 -23.10
CA LEU A 174 16.69 -15.51 -22.29
C LEU A 174 18.13 -15.41 -21.78
N PRO A 175 18.38 -15.63 -20.47
CA PRO A 175 19.73 -15.71 -19.96
C PRO A 175 20.45 -16.85 -20.66
N LYS A 176 21.44 -16.52 -21.51
CA LYS A 176 22.23 -17.54 -22.21
C LYS A 176 23.37 -18.03 -21.33
N ASN A 177 23.87 -17.15 -20.47
CA ASN A 177 25.05 -17.40 -19.65
C ASN A 177 24.77 -17.15 -18.16
N ALA A 178 25.58 -17.78 -17.31
CA ALA A 178 25.50 -17.65 -15.85
C ALA A 178 25.46 -16.19 -15.35
N LYS A 179 26.22 -15.31 -16.01
CA LYS A 179 26.30 -13.89 -15.69
C LYS A 179 24.99 -13.14 -16.00
N GLU A 180 24.39 -13.38 -17.16
CA GLU A 180 23.11 -12.79 -17.55
C GLU A 180 21.97 -13.28 -16.63
N LEU A 181 22.04 -14.56 -16.22
CA LEU A 181 21.08 -15.14 -15.31
C LEU A 181 21.14 -14.49 -13.92
N ALA A 182 22.34 -14.19 -13.43
CA ALA A 182 22.54 -13.49 -12.16
C ALA A 182 22.03 -12.03 -12.19
N GLU A 183 22.32 -11.29 -13.26
CA GLU A 183 21.89 -9.89 -13.41
C GLU A 183 20.36 -9.78 -13.51
N MET A 184 19.71 -10.67 -14.29
CA MET A 184 18.26 -10.68 -14.42
C MET A 184 17.54 -11.21 -13.16
N SER A 185 18.20 -12.09 -12.40
CA SER A 185 17.68 -12.59 -11.11
C SER A 185 17.52 -11.45 -10.09
N ALA A 186 18.46 -10.50 -10.03
CA ALA A 186 18.38 -9.37 -9.11
C ALA A 186 17.18 -8.45 -9.43
N THR A 187 16.94 -8.16 -10.71
CA THR A 187 15.78 -7.35 -11.12
C THR A 187 14.46 -8.05 -10.87
N GLN A 188 14.41 -9.37 -11.08
CA GLN A 188 13.22 -10.18 -10.80
C GLN A 188 12.93 -10.24 -9.29
N GLN A 189 13.97 -10.33 -8.47
CA GLN A 189 13.83 -10.31 -7.01
C GLN A 189 13.30 -8.97 -6.52
N ALA A 190 13.74 -7.85 -7.09
CA ALA A 190 13.22 -6.52 -6.77
C ALA A 190 11.72 -6.39 -7.09
N LEU A 191 11.27 -6.94 -8.23
CA LEU A 191 9.84 -6.99 -8.58
C LEU A 191 9.07 -7.87 -7.59
N GLN A 192 9.58 -9.06 -7.26
CA GLN A 192 8.96 -9.96 -6.28
C GLN A 192 8.82 -9.33 -4.88
N GLN A 193 9.74 -8.46 -4.47
CA GLN A 193 9.62 -7.75 -3.18
C GLN A 193 8.44 -6.77 -3.15
N GLN A 194 8.08 -6.16 -4.29
CA GLN A 194 6.95 -5.23 -4.39
C GLN A 194 5.60 -5.92 -4.62
N MET A 195 5.60 -7.20 -5.03
CA MET A 195 4.39 -7.97 -5.34
C MET A 195 3.37 -8.02 -4.19
N PRO A 196 3.73 -8.29 -2.91
CA PRO A 196 2.76 -8.39 -1.83
C PRO A 196 2.01 -7.07 -1.57
N GLU A 197 2.72 -5.94 -1.66
CA GLU A 197 2.11 -4.60 -1.52
C GLU A 197 1.13 -4.33 -2.67
N MET A 198 1.51 -4.71 -3.89
CA MET A 198 0.67 -4.53 -5.07
C MET A 198 -0.57 -5.43 -5.03
N GLU A 199 -0.44 -6.68 -4.61
CA GLU A 199 -1.57 -7.59 -4.39
C GLU A 199 -2.56 -7.06 -3.35
N SER A 200 -2.05 -6.51 -2.25
CA SER A 200 -2.87 -5.87 -1.22
C SER A 200 -3.63 -4.66 -1.80
N THR A 201 -2.93 -3.81 -2.55
CA THR A 201 -3.52 -2.64 -3.22
C THR A 201 -4.59 -3.03 -4.22
N ILE A 202 -4.35 -4.07 -5.03
CA ILE A 202 -5.32 -4.62 -5.98
C ILE A 202 -6.55 -5.19 -5.27
N GLU A 203 -6.39 -5.89 -4.15
CA GLU A 203 -7.51 -6.42 -3.40
C GLU A 203 -8.37 -5.30 -2.79
N ALA A 204 -7.74 -4.25 -2.25
CA ALA A 204 -8.44 -3.05 -1.82
C ALA A 204 -9.17 -2.38 -3.00
N LEU A 205 -8.49 -2.25 -4.15
CA LEU A 205 -9.03 -1.63 -5.36
C LEU A 205 -10.22 -2.40 -5.92
N LYS A 206 -10.22 -3.75 -5.88
CA LYS A 206 -11.38 -4.57 -6.27
C LYS A 206 -12.61 -4.26 -5.42
N ARG A 207 -12.45 -4.18 -4.10
CA ARG A 207 -13.55 -3.86 -3.18
C ARG A 207 -14.07 -2.44 -3.42
N LYS A 208 -13.16 -1.46 -3.54
CA LYS A 208 -13.51 -0.07 -3.85
C LYS A 208 -14.18 0.09 -5.22
N SER A 209 -13.68 -0.60 -6.25
CA SER A 209 -14.28 -0.63 -7.59
C SER A 209 -15.66 -1.28 -7.61
N HIS A 210 -15.84 -2.37 -6.84
CA HIS A 210 -17.17 -2.97 -6.69
C HIS A 210 -18.17 -1.98 -6.10
N MET A 211 -17.78 -1.20 -5.08
CA MET A 211 -18.61 -0.13 -4.55
C MET A 211 -18.87 0.97 -5.59
N LEU A 212 -17.84 1.45 -6.29
CA LEU A 212 -18.01 2.47 -7.34
C LEU A 212 -19.01 2.02 -8.41
N ARG A 213 -18.95 0.76 -8.83
CA ARG A 213 -19.90 0.20 -9.80
C ARG A 213 -21.32 0.12 -9.21
N THR A 214 -21.46 -0.41 -8.00
CA THR A 214 -22.77 -0.59 -7.34
C THR A 214 -23.46 0.73 -7.04
N TRP A 215 -22.72 1.75 -6.62
CA TRP A 215 -23.27 3.00 -6.09
C TRP A 215 -23.14 4.19 -7.05
N GLY A 216 -22.19 4.17 -7.97
CA GLY A 216 -21.90 5.28 -8.90
C GLY A 216 -21.89 4.89 -10.39
N GLY A 217 -21.95 3.59 -10.71
CA GLY A 217 -21.87 3.11 -12.10
C GLY A 217 -20.51 3.31 -12.78
N ASP A 218 -19.46 3.66 -12.03
CA ASP A 218 -18.13 3.95 -12.56
C ASP A 218 -17.32 2.66 -12.77
N THR A 219 -16.74 2.51 -13.97
CA THR A 219 -15.92 1.37 -14.41
C THR A 219 -14.51 1.78 -14.84
N SER A 220 -14.09 3.02 -14.56
CA SER A 220 -12.80 3.60 -14.99
C SER A 220 -11.57 2.78 -14.57
N VAL A 221 -11.67 2.04 -13.46
CA VAL A 221 -10.58 1.22 -12.90
C VAL A 221 -10.45 -0.18 -13.53
N ASP A 222 -11.39 -0.58 -14.37
CA ASP A 222 -11.40 -1.93 -14.97
C ASP A 222 -10.23 -2.14 -15.96
N GLY A 223 -9.73 -1.06 -16.58
CA GLY A 223 -8.56 -1.09 -17.46
C GLY A 223 -7.30 -1.50 -16.69
N THR A 224 -6.99 -0.77 -15.62
CA THR A 224 -5.86 -1.05 -14.72
C THR A 224 -5.90 -2.48 -14.16
N MET A 225 -7.08 -2.98 -13.77
CA MET A 225 -7.23 -4.36 -13.30
C MET A 225 -6.94 -5.41 -14.38
N LYS A 226 -7.25 -5.13 -15.65
CA LYS A 226 -6.93 -6.02 -16.77
C LYS A 226 -5.43 -6.04 -17.07
N GLU A 227 -4.80 -4.86 -17.12
CA GLU A 227 -3.36 -4.76 -17.36
C GLU A 227 -2.54 -5.38 -16.23
N TRP A 228 -2.96 -5.19 -14.97
CA TRP A 228 -2.38 -5.91 -13.82
C TRP A 228 -2.41 -7.42 -14.03
N ARG A 229 -3.57 -8.01 -14.37
CA ARG A 229 -3.67 -9.47 -14.59
C ARG A 229 -2.73 -9.94 -15.69
N LYS A 230 -2.67 -9.21 -16.80
CA LYS A 230 -1.79 -9.55 -17.93
C LYS A 230 -0.32 -9.55 -17.52
N ILE A 231 0.15 -8.50 -16.83
CA ILE A 231 1.54 -8.41 -16.36
C ILE A 231 1.82 -9.42 -15.26
N HIS A 232 0.89 -9.64 -14.34
CA HIS A 232 1.00 -10.64 -13.30
C HIS A 232 1.19 -12.05 -13.86
N ASP A 233 0.39 -12.44 -14.86
CA ASP A 233 0.52 -13.73 -15.54
C ASP A 233 1.87 -13.84 -16.28
N LEU A 234 2.33 -12.74 -16.89
CA LEU A 234 3.63 -12.68 -17.55
C LEU A 234 4.79 -12.82 -16.55
N LEU A 235 4.73 -12.17 -15.39
CA LEU A 235 5.71 -12.30 -14.31
C LEU A 235 5.80 -13.73 -13.79
N LEU A 236 4.66 -14.39 -13.56
CA LEU A 236 4.61 -15.79 -13.15
C LEU A 236 5.19 -16.72 -14.23
N SER A 237 4.89 -16.46 -15.50
CA SER A 237 5.46 -17.22 -16.61
C SER A 237 6.96 -17.03 -16.72
N GLN A 238 7.44 -15.80 -16.56
CA GLN A 238 8.86 -15.48 -16.63
C GLN A 238 9.61 -16.14 -15.46
N GLN A 239 9.04 -16.13 -14.25
CA GLN A 239 9.63 -16.81 -13.11
C GLN A 239 9.85 -18.30 -13.36
N LYS A 240 8.84 -19.00 -13.89
CA LYS A 240 8.98 -20.42 -14.24
C LYS A 240 10.03 -20.65 -15.32
N MET A 241 10.10 -19.75 -16.31
CA MET A 241 11.11 -19.81 -17.36
C MET A 241 12.53 -19.63 -16.78
N PHE A 242 12.71 -18.69 -15.85
CA PHE A 242 13.98 -18.47 -15.16
C PHE A 242 14.41 -19.67 -14.32
N GLU A 243 13.50 -20.25 -13.56
CA GLU A 243 13.74 -21.47 -12.79
C GLU A 243 14.17 -22.61 -13.73
N HIS A 244 13.48 -22.79 -14.86
CA HIS A 244 13.85 -23.80 -15.85
C HIS A 244 15.23 -23.55 -16.47
N GLN A 245 15.53 -22.30 -16.86
CA GLN A 245 16.82 -21.93 -17.43
C GLN A 245 17.96 -22.11 -16.43
N ALA A 246 17.73 -21.82 -15.15
CA ALA A 246 18.68 -22.08 -14.09
C ALA A 246 19.00 -23.57 -13.96
N GLU A 247 18.00 -24.46 -14.07
CA GLU A 247 18.23 -25.90 -14.06
C GLU A 247 19.01 -26.39 -15.30
N ILE A 248 18.77 -25.81 -16.48
CA ILE A 248 19.57 -26.12 -17.68
C ILE A 248 21.03 -25.71 -17.47
N VAL A 249 21.29 -24.51 -16.96
CA VAL A 249 22.65 -24.03 -16.67
C VAL A 249 23.33 -24.91 -15.63
N LYS A 250 22.64 -25.31 -14.56
CA LYS A 250 23.18 -26.27 -13.57
C LYS A 250 23.52 -27.61 -14.20
N SER A 251 22.67 -28.14 -15.07
CA SER A 251 22.94 -29.39 -15.79
C SER A 251 24.15 -29.27 -16.71
N SER A 252 24.32 -28.12 -17.38
CA SER A 252 25.49 -27.85 -18.22
C SER A 252 26.76 -27.79 -17.38
N LEU A 253 26.77 -27.02 -16.30
CA LEU A 253 27.91 -26.91 -15.38
C LEU A 253 28.30 -28.26 -14.77
N SER A 254 27.31 -29.10 -14.44
CA SER A 254 27.58 -30.48 -13.99
C SER A 254 28.24 -31.31 -15.09
N GLY A 255 27.77 -31.21 -16.34
CA GLY A 255 28.39 -31.91 -17.47
C GLY A 255 29.81 -31.41 -17.76
N ASP A 256 30.05 -30.10 -17.68
CA ASP A 256 31.38 -29.51 -17.84
C ASP A 256 32.33 -29.96 -16.72
N TRP A 257 31.83 -30.06 -15.49
CA TRP A 257 32.57 -30.60 -14.35
C TRP A 257 32.95 -32.07 -14.55
N ASP A 258 32.00 -32.91 -14.98
CA ASP A 258 32.24 -34.34 -15.26
C ASP A 258 33.25 -34.52 -16.40
N ASN A 259 33.16 -33.69 -17.45
CA ASN A 259 34.10 -33.69 -18.57
C ASN A 259 35.51 -33.26 -18.15
N LEU A 260 35.62 -32.25 -17.29
CA LEU A 260 36.90 -31.80 -16.75
C LEU A 260 37.52 -32.87 -15.86
N ASN A 261 36.74 -33.48 -14.97
CA ASN A 261 37.20 -34.56 -14.11
C ASN A 261 37.68 -35.78 -14.94
N SER A 262 36.92 -36.16 -15.97
CA SER A 262 37.31 -37.22 -16.92
C SER A 262 38.61 -36.88 -17.67
N SER A 263 38.80 -35.60 -18.02
CA SER A 263 40.02 -35.12 -18.71
C SER A 263 41.24 -35.19 -17.79
N VAL A 264 41.09 -34.86 -16.51
CA VAL A 264 42.16 -34.98 -15.50
C VAL A 264 42.47 -36.44 -15.18
N GLU A 265 41.46 -37.31 -15.10
CA GLU A 265 41.67 -38.76 -14.94
C GLU A 265 42.45 -39.33 -16.13
N ALA A 266 42.08 -38.97 -17.35
CA ALA A 266 42.79 -39.37 -18.57
C ALA A 266 44.22 -38.83 -18.59
N TRP A 267 44.43 -37.57 -18.19
CA TRP A 267 45.76 -36.97 -18.06
C TRP A 267 46.61 -37.71 -17.02
N THR A 268 46.06 -37.98 -15.83
CA THR A 268 46.74 -38.67 -14.73
C THR A 268 47.14 -40.09 -15.13
N SER A 269 46.25 -40.80 -15.84
CA SER A 269 46.54 -42.12 -16.39
C SER A 269 47.66 -42.10 -17.42
N ARG A 270 47.60 -41.19 -18.40
CA ARG A 270 48.67 -41.02 -19.41
C ARG A 270 50.00 -40.64 -18.78
N TRP A 271 49.99 -39.75 -17.79
CA TRP A 271 51.19 -39.33 -17.07
C TRP A 271 51.80 -40.48 -16.27
N SER A 272 50.97 -41.26 -15.57
CA SER A 272 51.41 -42.45 -14.84
C SER A 272 52.03 -43.50 -15.74
N GLN A 273 51.54 -43.65 -16.97
CA GLN A 273 52.13 -44.54 -17.99
C GLN A 273 53.43 -43.99 -18.60
N ALA A 274 53.58 -42.66 -18.69
CA ALA A 274 54.80 -42.02 -19.16
C ALA A 274 55.92 -42.02 -18.10
N LYS A 275 55.56 -42.16 -16.82
CA LYS A 275 56.47 -42.14 -15.65
C LYS A 275 57.68 -43.08 -15.78
N PRO A 276 57.53 -44.37 -16.13
CA PRO A 276 58.69 -45.27 -16.25
C PRO A 276 59.71 -44.83 -17.31
N ARG A 277 59.25 -44.17 -18.39
CA ARG A 277 60.14 -43.58 -19.41
C ARG A 277 60.97 -42.42 -18.86
N LEU A 278 60.40 -41.65 -17.93
CA LEU A 278 61.08 -40.53 -17.31
C LEU A 278 62.09 -41.01 -16.25
N ASP A 279 61.77 -42.09 -15.53
CA ASP A 279 62.62 -42.66 -14.48
C ASP A 279 63.79 -43.49 -15.03
N ASP A 280 63.61 -44.16 -16.17
CA ASP A 280 64.65 -44.98 -16.79
C ASP A 280 65.69 -44.12 -17.52
N THR A 281 66.69 -43.68 -16.77
CA THR A 281 67.77 -42.81 -17.25
C THR A 281 68.98 -43.58 -17.81
N HIS A 282 68.94 -44.92 -17.78
CA HIS A 282 70.07 -45.74 -18.19
C HIS A 282 70.27 -45.73 -19.71
N GLY A 283 71.36 -45.12 -20.17
CA GLY A 283 71.76 -45.10 -21.58
C GLY A 283 71.12 -44.00 -22.44
N ALA A 284 70.40 -43.05 -21.83
CA ALA A 284 69.82 -41.91 -22.54
C ALA A 284 70.89 -40.87 -22.90
N ASP A 285 70.83 -40.33 -24.12
CA ASP A 285 71.70 -39.24 -24.54
C ASP A 285 71.21 -37.87 -24.05
N TYR A 286 72.03 -36.83 -24.20
CA TYR A 286 71.67 -35.47 -23.77
C TYR A 286 70.44 -34.91 -24.50
N VAL A 287 70.25 -35.25 -25.77
CA VAL A 287 69.13 -34.78 -26.59
C VAL A 287 67.82 -35.43 -26.13
N GLU A 288 67.84 -36.73 -25.82
CA GLU A 288 66.73 -37.48 -25.23
C GLU A 288 66.36 -36.94 -23.85
N MET A 289 67.35 -36.54 -23.04
CA MET A 289 67.09 -35.93 -21.74
C MET A 289 66.42 -34.55 -21.85
N LEU A 290 66.81 -33.75 -22.85
CA LEU A 290 66.13 -32.49 -23.14
C LEU A 290 64.69 -32.70 -23.65
N ASP A 291 64.44 -33.71 -24.49
CA ASP A 291 63.09 -34.05 -24.94
C ASP A 291 62.19 -34.48 -23.77
N ARG A 292 62.70 -35.31 -22.87
CA ARG A 292 62.00 -35.72 -21.65
C ARG A 292 61.70 -34.53 -20.73
N CYS A 293 62.68 -33.64 -20.54
CA CYS A 293 62.49 -32.39 -19.79
C CYS A 293 61.38 -31.53 -20.40
N ARG A 294 61.41 -31.33 -21.72
CA ARG A 294 60.36 -30.58 -22.43
C ARG A 294 58.98 -31.21 -22.24
N SER A 295 58.88 -32.54 -22.36
CA SER A 295 57.64 -33.29 -22.15
C SER A 295 57.07 -33.11 -20.73
N VAL A 296 57.93 -33.04 -19.71
CA VAL A 296 57.52 -32.75 -18.31
C VAL A 296 56.91 -31.36 -18.18
N PHE A 297 57.54 -30.35 -18.74
CA PHE A 297 57.03 -28.97 -18.65
C PHE A 297 55.81 -28.72 -19.55
N GLU A 298 55.67 -29.42 -20.68
CA GLU A 298 54.45 -29.43 -21.49
C GLU A 298 53.29 -30.09 -20.73
N ALA A 299 53.53 -31.21 -20.03
CA ALA A 299 52.53 -31.85 -19.19
C ALA A 299 52.13 -30.97 -18.00
N HIS A 300 53.08 -30.29 -17.36
CA HIS A 300 52.81 -29.32 -16.30
C HIS A 300 51.98 -28.13 -16.81
N ALA A 301 52.30 -27.58 -17.99
CA ALA A 301 51.50 -26.52 -18.60
C ALA A 301 50.07 -26.98 -18.91
N ASN A 302 49.89 -28.23 -19.35
CA ASN A 302 48.55 -28.81 -19.58
C ASN A 302 47.78 -29.00 -18.26
N LEU A 303 48.42 -29.46 -17.19
CA LEU A 303 47.77 -29.58 -15.87
C LEU A 303 47.34 -28.20 -15.34
N ASN A 304 48.19 -27.18 -15.49
CA ASN A 304 47.85 -25.82 -15.07
C ASN A 304 46.64 -25.26 -15.82
N LYS A 305 46.41 -25.62 -17.09
CA LYS A 305 45.18 -25.26 -17.82
C LYS A 305 43.95 -25.88 -17.17
N PHE A 306 44.00 -27.17 -16.81
CA PHE A 306 42.90 -27.82 -16.11
C PHE A 306 42.65 -27.21 -14.73
N VAL A 307 43.70 -26.81 -14.01
CA VAL A 307 43.58 -26.11 -12.72
C VAL A 307 42.89 -24.74 -12.90
N THR A 308 43.26 -23.97 -13.92
CA THR A 308 42.56 -22.70 -14.20
C THR A 308 41.10 -22.90 -14.59
N GLU A 309 40.81 -23.89 -15.44
CA GLU A 309 39.44 -24.22 -15.84
C GLU A 309 38.61 -24.68 -14.63
N ARG A 310 39.20 -25.48 -13.74
CA ARG A 310 38.59 -25.92 -12.48
C ARG A 310 38.21 -24.74 -11.59
N ASP A 311 39.16 -23.84 -11.34
CA ASP A 311 38.95 -22.70 -10.46
C ASP A 311 37.87 -21.75 -11.01
N ASP A 312 37.79 -21.62 -12.33
CA ASP A 312 36.73 -20.85 -12.98
C ASP A 312 35.38 -21.56 -12.92
N LEU A 313 35.32 -22.89 -13.14
CA LEU A 313 34.08 -23.67 -12.99
C LEU A 313 33.55 -23.65 -11.55
N ILE A 314 34.42 -23.74 -10.55
CA ILE A 314 34.04 -23.67 -9.13
C ILE A 314 33.37 -22.32 -8.84
N LYS A 315 33.96 -21.20 -9.28
CA LYS A 315 33.35 -19.87 -9.12
C LYS A 315 31.99 -19.76 -9.80
N GLU A 316 31.76 -20.45 -10.91
CA GLU A 316 30.46 -20.47 -11.57
C GLU A 316 29.44 -21.33 -10.84
N CYS A 317 29.83 -22.54 -10.40
CA CYS A 317 29.00 -23.42 -9.59
C CYS A 317 28.59 -22.80 -8.24
N GLU A 318 29.49 -22.05 -7.59
CA GLU A 318 29.22 -21.32 -6.34
C GLU A 318 28.08 -20.29 -6.51
N LYS A 319 28.01 -19.60 -7.66
CA LYS A 319 26.91 -18.64 -7.95
C LYS A 319 25.55 -19.31 -7.97
N PHE A 320 25.49 -20.60 -8.31
CA PHE A 320 24.26 -21.40 -8.34
C PHE A 320 24.05 -22.25 -7.09
N GLN A 321 24.90 -22.09 -6.07
CA GLN A 321 24.89 -22.91 -4.85
C GLN A 321 25.00 -24.42 -5.15
N MET A 322 25.66 -24.78 -6.25
CA MET A 322 25.94 -26.16 -6.58
C MET A 322 27.07 -26.68 -5.68
N LYS A 323 26.87 -27.87 -5.10
CA LYS A 323 27.94 -28.54 -4.35
C LYS A 323 28.88 -29.21 -5.34
N VAL A 324 30.13 -28.78 -5.32
CA VAL A 324 31.20 -29.35 -6.15
C VAL A 324 32.18 -30.07 -5.23
N GLU A 325 32.37 -31.36 -5.46
CA GLU A 325 33.34 -32.16 -4.72
C GLU A 325 34.58 -32.40 -5.59
N LEU A 326 35.75 -32.07 -5.05
CA LEU A 326 37.02 -32.34 -5.69
C LEU A 326 37.35 -33.82 -5.54
N SER A 327 37.50 -34.52 -6.67
CA SER A 327 37.95 -35.91 -6.67
C SER A 327 39.40 -36.02 -6.17
N ASP A 328 39.72 -37.14 -5.51
CA ASP A 328 41.08 -37.48 -5.08
C ASP A 328 42.08 -37.50 -6.25
N THR A 329 41.61 -37.68 -7.48
CA THR A 329 42.43 -37.64 -8.70
C THR A 329 43.09 -36.27 -8.92
N TRP A 330 42.47 -35.18 -8.49
CA TRP A 330 43.08 -33.84 -8.56
C TRP A 330 44.30 -33.71 -7.64
N ASN A 331 44.15 -34.15 -6.39
CA ASN A 331 45.24 -34.16 -5.40
C ASN A 331 46.40 -35.05 -5.87
N GLN A 332 46.07 -36.20 -6.48
CA GLN A 332 47.06 -37.11 -7.03
C GLN A 332 47.80 -36.49 -8.24
N ALA A 333 47.09 -35.84 -9.16
CA ALA A 333 47.65 -35.18 -10.33
C ALA A 333 48.63 -34.06 -9.95
N GLU A 334 48.21 -33.17 -9.04
CA GLU A 334 49.03 -32.06 -8.56
C GLU A 334 50.29 -32.55 -7.83
N LYS A 335 50.16 -33.55 -6.96
CA LYS A 335 51.29 -34.13 -6.24
C LYS A 335 52.30 -34.80 -7.18
N LEU A 336 51.82 -35.62 -8.11
CA LEU A 336 52.66 -36.28 -9.10
C LEU A 336 53.40 -35.27 -9.98
N MET A 337 52.73 -34.19 -10.38
CA MET A 337 53.37 -33.18 -11.21
C MET A 337 54.42 -32.37 -10.43
N ALA A 338 54.11 -31.99 -9.18
CA ALA A 338 55.04 -31.25 -8.33
C ALA A 338 56.36 -32.02 -8.12
N GLU A 339 56.29 -33.33 -7.84
CA GLU A 339 57.47 -34.19 -7.70
C GLU A 339 58.37 -34.14 -8.94
N TYR A 340 57.80 -34.27 -10.15
CA TYR A 340 58.59 -34.23 -11.40
C TYR A 340 59.07 -32.84 -11.78
N VAL A 341 58.29 -31.79 -11.54
CA VAL A 341 58.76 -30.43 -11.77
C VAL A 341 59.99 -30.15 -10.91
N THR A 342 59.99 -30.52 -9.62
CA THR A 342 61.17 -30.32 -8.77
C THR A 342 62.39 -31.12 -9.23
N LEU A 343 62.18 -32.36 -9.71
CA LEU A 343 63.26 -33.23 -10.20
C LEU A 343 63.90 -32.70 -11.50
N TRP A 344 63.10 -32.17 -12.42
CA TRP A 344 63.54 -31.77 -13.77
C TRP A 344 63.90 -30.28 -13.90
N THR A 345 63.54 -29.43 -12.92
CA THR A 345 63.90 -28.00 -12.89
C THR A 345 65.40 -27.73 -13.05
N PRO A 346 66.33 -28.42 -12.35
CA PRO A 346 67.76 -28.17 -12.50
C PRO A 346 68.29 -28.40 -13.93
N LEU A 347 67.73 -29.37 -14.65
CA LEU A 347 68.12 -29.65 -16.04
C LEU A 347 67.59 -28.57 -17.00
N LYS A 348 66.39 -28.04 -16.72
CA LYS A 348 65.84 -26.90 -17.46
C LYS A 348 66.69 -25.64 -17.25
N GLU A 349 67.05 -25.32 -16.02
CA GLU A 349 67.88 -24.15 -15.68
C GLU A 349 69.30 -24.24 -16.20
N TYR A 350 69.83 -25.45 -16.38
CA TYR A 350 71.17 -25.67 -16.97
C TYR A 350 71.19 -25.47 -18.50
N ASN A 351 70.03 -25.62 -19.15
CA ASN A 351 69.91 -25.57 -20.61
C ASN A 351 69.23 -24.29 -21.12
N GLU A 352 68.80 -23.41 -20.21
CA GLU A 352 68.52 -21.98 -20.44
C GLU A 352 69.79 -21.16 -20.22
#